data_AF-A0A643F9Z7-F1
#
_entry.id   AF-A0A643F9Z7-F1
#
_cell.length_a   1.000
_cell.length_b   1.000
_cell.length_c   1.000
_cell.angle_alpha   90.00
_cell.angle_beta   90.00
_cell.angle_gamma   90.00
#
_symmetry.space_group_name_H-M   'P 1'
#
loop_
_entity.id
_entity.type
_entity.pdbx_description
1 polymer ?
#
loop_
_entity_poly.entity_id
_entity_poly.type
_entity_poly.pdbx_seq_one_letter_code
_entity_poly.pdbx_strand_id
1 'polypeptide(L)'
;MNQLMSIEAASEMIRRGLPLSVAGPEAVLDRLPQGQWIGGTIPYFMVEEGGVVVQDERLFVTDLSGLGQVRMGSYGPDELARISGEAPDNGVSLTIIPAASPTLRRFAAEAAGYEEAFVKPTVGWIAGVHLSELGRVTPKVYDGSTGQKYEDRAVVAHLALSEGRLALVEIVNLFEPDGGDVLRFGEVGDRVQTCLVNGETVRLADYIRSRGLAHGRLPLVGDFAGAHINVSLQTVGEDSVSLYAPVFPGVDYHVAKPVDDYAAAFRAALAGRQLDGAVMSCNCILNFLFGELEGKAIGGVQGPVTFGEIGYQLLNQTLVVLRVV
;
A
#
# COMPACT_ATOMS: atom_id res chain seq x y z
N MET A 1 1.51 18.75 -5.61
CA MET A 1 0.31 19.15 -4.83
C MET A 1 -0.46 17.90 -4.45
N ASN A 2 -0.91 17.76 -3.21
CA ASN A 2 -1.68 16.61 -2.69
C ASN A 2 -2.93 17.14 -2.00
N GLN A 3 -4.11 16.84 -2.53
CA GLN A 3 -5.33 17.48 -2.04
C GLN A 3 -6.60 16.68 -2.39
N LEU A 4 -7.57 16.73 -1.47
CA LEU A 4 -8.96 16.38 -1.74
C LEU A 4 -9.67 17.52 -2.51
N MET A 5 -10.25 17.23 -3.67
CA MET A 5 -10.88 18.23 -4.54
C MET A 5 -12.12 17.69 -5.27
N SER A 6 -12.87 18.58 -5.92
CA SER A 6 -14.04 18.21 -6.72
C SER A 6 -13.65 17.61 -8.07
N ILE A 7 -14.62 16.94 -8.70
CA ILE A 7 -14.49 16.38 -10.04
C ILE A 7 -14.13 17.45 -11.07
N GLU A 8 -14.70 18.65 -10.97
CA GLU A 8 -14.48 19.75 -11.90
C GLU A 8 -13.03 20.22 -11.87
N ALA A 9 -12.48 20.42 -10.66
CA ALA A 9 -11.10 20.85 -10.47
C ALA A 9 -10.11 19.80 -11.00
N ALA A 10 -10.31 18.53 -10.66
CA ALA A 10 -9.49 17.43 -11.16
C ALA A 10 -9.60 17.31 -12.70
N SER A 11 -10.81 17.43 -13.25
CA SER A 11 -11.04 17.40 -14.70
C SER A 11 -10.34 18.53 -15.43
N GLU A 12 -10.27 19.73 -14.84
CA GLU A 12 -9.52 20.85 -15.42
C GLU A 12 -8.02 20.58 -15.45
N MET A 13 -7.46 20.01 -14.37
CA MET A 13 -6.05 19.58 -14.35
C MET A 13 -5.75 18.53 -15.43
N ILE A 14 -6.64 17.54 -15.61
CA ILE A 14 -6.50 16.51 -16.64
C ILE A 14 -6.55 17.12 -18.05
N ARG A 15 -7.50 18.03 -18.32
CA ARG A 15 -7.61 18.70 -19.63
C ARG A 15 -6.41 19.58 -19.96
N ARG A 16 -5.73 20.11 -18.93
CA ARG A 16 -4.45 20.82 -19.08
C ARG A 16 -3.26 19.89 -19.37
N GLY A 17 -3.48 18.58 -19.39
CA GLY A 17 -2.45 17.58 -19.67
C GLY A 17 -1.50 17.31 -18.51
N LEU A 18 -1.88 17.67 -17.28
CA LEU A 18 -1.05 17.40 -16.10
C LEU A 18 -1.01 15.90 -15.81
N PRO A 19 0.16 15.31 -15.52
CA PRO A 19 0.27 13.93 -15.07
C PRO A 19 -0.19 13.80 -13.61
N LEU A 20 -1.18 12.97 -13.33
CA LEU A 20 -1.79 12.84 -11.99
C LEU A 20 -1.83 11.38 -11.49
N SER A 21 -1.82 11.20 -10.18
CA SER A 21 -2.31 10.01 -9.50
C SER A 21 -3.59 10.35 -8.73
N VAL A 22 -4.64 9.56 -8.91
CA VAL A 22 -5.98 9.88 -8.42
C VAL A 22 -6.56 8.73 -7.61
N ALA A 23 -7.12 9.06 -6.44
CA ALA A 23 -7.74 8.11 -5.54
C ALA A 23 -9.16 8.58 -5.19
N GLY A 24 -10.17 7.73 -5.32
CA GLY A 24 -11.55 8.13 -5.07
C GLY A 24 -12.57 7.00 -5.19
N PRO A 25 -13.84 7.23 -4.86
CA PRO A 25 -14.91 6.27 -5.11
C PRO A 25 -15.08 6.01 -6.62
N GLU A 26 -15.48 4.79 -6.99
CA GLU A 26 -15.68 4.39 -8.41
C GLU A 26 -16.60 5.35 -9.18
N ALA A 27 -17.74 5.72 -8.60
CA ALA A 27 -18.71 6.61 -9.24
C ALA A 27 -18.16 8.02 -9.54
N VAL A 28 -17.13 8.45 -8.79
CA VAL A 28 -16.46 9.74 -8.98
C VAL A 28 -15.36 9.60 -10.04
N LEU A 29 -14.56 8.52 -9.99
CA LEU A 29 -13.50 8.25 -10.96
C LEU A 29 -14.05 8.02 -12.38
N ASP A 30 -15.19 7.34 -12.52
CA ASP A 30 -15.86 7.10 -13.80
C ASP A 30 -16.29 8.39 -14.54
N ARG A 31 -16.32 9.53 -13.83
CA ARG A 31 -16.69 10.84 -14.40
C ARG A 31 -15.51 11.68 -14.86
N LEU A 32 -14.27 11.23 -14.61
CA LEU A 32 -13.08 11.96 -15.04
C LEU A 32 -12.86 11.80 -16.55
N PRO A 33 -12.42 12.87 -17.25
CA PRO A 33 -12.05 12.76 -18.66
C PRO A 33 -10.78 11.91 -18.83
N GLN A 34 -10.61 11.38 -20.04
CA GLN A 34 -9.34 10.79 -20.47
C GLN A 34 -8.20 11.82 -20.41
N GLY A 35 -7.00 11.40 -20.01
CA GLY A 35 -5.80 12.22 -20.00
C GLY A 35 -4.63 11.54 -19.26
N GLN A 36 -3.61 12.28 -18.88
CA GLN A 36 -2.41 11.69 -18.26
C GLN A 36 -2.64 11.41 -16.77
N TRP A 37 -3.36 10.34 -16.43
CA TRP A 37 -3.51 9.97 -15.02
C TRP A 37 -3.62 8.47 -14.80
N ILE A 38 -3.19 8.03 -13.62
CA ILE A 38 -3.46 6.69 -13.10
C ILE A 38 -4.37 6.85 -11.88
N GLY A 39 -5.20 5.85 -11.60
CA GLY A 39 -5.99 5.90 -10.37
C GLY A 39 -6.46 4.58 -9.83
N GLY A 40 -7.06 4.62 -8.65
CA GLY A 40 -7.60 3.45 -7.98
C GLY A 40 -8.78 3.80 -7.09
N THR A 41 -9.70 2.85 -6.95
CA THR A 41 -10.85 3.02 -6.08
C THR A 41 -10.40 3.03 -4.62
N ILE A 42 -10.82 4.04 -3.85
CA ILE A 42 -10.73 4.08 -2.39
C ILE A 42 -11.50 5.30 -1.84
N PRO A 43 -12.33 5.17 -0.77
CA PRO A 43 -13.03 6.31 -0.17
C PRO A 43 -12.37 6.84 1.12
N TYR A 44 -11.27 6.23 1.59
CA TYR A 44 -10.61 6.59 2.84
C TYR A 44 -9.37 7.44 2.57
N PHE A 45 -9.18 8.50 3.35
CA PHE A 45 -8.05 9.42 3.19
C PHE A 45 -7.53 9.91 4.54
N MET A 46 -6.24 10.24 4.58
CA MET A 46 -5.66 11.14 5.57
C MET A 46 -5.56 12.53 4.95
N VAL A 47 -6.17 13.51 5.59
CA VAL A 47 -6.04 14.94 5.26
C VAL A 47 -5.48 15.70 6.47
N GLU A 48 -5.25 17.01 6.32
CA GLU A 48 -4.66 17.85 7.37
C GLU A 48 -5.43 17.79 8.69
N GLU A 49 -6.77 17.81 8.61
CA GLU A 49 -7.66 17.78 9.77
C GLU A 49 -7.78 16.38 10.39
N GLY A 50 -7.37 15.32 9.68
CA GLY A 50 -7.40 13.94 10.16
C GLY A 50 -7.87 12.92 9.13
N GLY A 51 -8.13 11.70 9.60
CA GLY A 51 -8.71 10.66 8.77
C GLY A 51 -10.15 11.00 8.37
N VAL A 52 -10.51 10.74 7.11
CA VAL A 52 -11.85 11.00 6.57
C VAL A 52 -12.31 9.86 5.66
N VAL A 53 -13.60 9.55 5.73
CA VAL A 53 -14.30 8.70 4.77
C VAL A 53 -15.12 9.60 3.85
N VAL A 54 -14.74 9.66 2.58
CA VAL A 54 -15.43 10.48 1.57
C VAL A 54 -16.64 9.73 1.03
N GLN A 55 -17.80 10.36 1.20
CA GLN A 55 -19.09 9.87 0.69
C GLN A 55 -19.73 10.83 -0.32
N ASP A 56 -19.06 11.95 -0.63
CA ASP A 56 -19.50 12.97 -1.58
C ASP A 56 -18.71 12.90 -2.90
N GLU A 57 -18.94 13.86 -3.79
CA GLU A 57 -18.30 13.92 -5.12
C GLU A 57 -16.86 14.47 -5.10
N ARG A 58 -16.07 14.04 -4.12
CA ARG A 58 -14.65 14.40 -4.01
C ARG A 58 -13.73 13.21 -4.23
N LEU A 59 -12.53 13.54 -4.64
CA LEU A 59 -11.43 12.60 -4.83
C LEU A 59 -10.12 13.25 -4.38
N PHE A 60 -9.10 12.44 -4.19
CA PHE A 60 -7.75 12.90 -3.84
C PHE A 60 -6.86 12.89 -5.08
N VAL A 61 -6.17 14.00 -5.33
CA VAL A 61 -5.24 14.14 -6.45
C VAL A 61 -3.84 14.38 -5.91
N THR A 62 -2.91 13.57 -6.41
CA THR A 62 -1.47 13.82 -6.36
C THR A 62 -1.03 14.33 -7.74
N ASP A 63 -0.52 15.55 -7.77
CA ASP A 63 0.08 16.16 -8.96
C ASP A 63 1.53 15.70 -9.12
N LEU A 64 1.81 15.01 -10.23
CA LEU A 64 3.13 14.48 -10.57
C LEU A 64 3.92 15.44 -11.50
N SER A 65 3.32 16.58 -11.85
CA SER A 65 3.98 17.57 -12.70
C SER A 65 5.21 18.17 -12.01
N GLY A 66 6.19 18.58 -12.82
CA GLY A 66 7.42 19.19 -12.32
C GLY A 66 8.40 18.23 -11.64
N LEU A 67 8.12 16.93 -11.57
CA LEU A 67 9.05 15.89 -11.10
C LEU A 67 10.01 15.43 -12.22
N GLY A 68 9.49 15.38 -13.44
CA GLY A 68 10.22 14.95 -14.63
C GLY A 68 9.26 14.41 -15.69
N GLN A 69 9.73 13.47 -16.52
CA GLN A 69 8.91 12.85 -17.55
C GLN A 69 8.09 11.70 -16.95
N VAL A 70 6.78 11.68 -17.23
CA VAL A 70 5.88 10.63 -16.78
C VAL A 70 5.40 9.82 -17.98
N ARG A 71 5.48 8.49 -17.87
CA ARG A 71 4.92 7.55 -18.84
C ARG A 71 3.97 6.59 -18.14
N MET A 72 2.74 6.47 -18.66
CA MET A 72 1.76 5.54 -18.13
C MET A 72 1.92 4.15 -18.74
N GLY A 73 1.60 3.12 -17.97
CA GLY A 73 1.57 1.73 -18.40
C GLY A 73 0.55 0.93 -17.60
N SER A 74 0.13 -0.20 -18.15
CA SER A 74 -0.67 -1.17 -17.41
C SER A 74 -0.17 -2.59 -17.68
N TYR A 75 -0.07 -3.39 -16.64
CA TYR A 75 0.56 -4.72 -16.68
C TYR A 75 -0.39 -5.77 -16.11
N GLY A 76 -0.62 -6.84 -16.86
CA GLY A 76 -1.33 -8.02 -16.36
C GLY A 76 -0.48 -8.82 -15.36
N PRO A 77 -1.04 -9.89 -14.76
CA PRO A 77 -0.34 -10.72 -13.78
C PRO A 77 1.00 -11.27 -14.29
N ASP A 78 1.06 -11.70 -15.55
CA ASP A 78 2.28 -12.28 -16.16
C ASP A 78 3.33 -11.23 -16.57
N GLU A 79 3.02 -9.95 -16.43
CA GLU A 79 3.82 -8.84 -16.93
C GLU A 79 4.47 -8.02 -15.81
N LEU A 80 4.28 -8.40 -14.54
CA LEU A 80 4.63 -7.57 -13.38
C LEU A 80 6.13 -7.28 -13.24
N ALA A 81 7.01 -8.15 -13.73
CA ALA A 81 8.44 -7.88 -13.77
C ALA A 81 8.79 -6.66 -14.66
N ARG A 82 7.90 -6.27 -15.59
CA ARG A 82 8.09 -5.06 -16.42
C ARG A 82 7.94 -3.77 -15.62
N ILE A 83 7.37 -3.81 -14.40
CA ILE A 83 7.24 -2.61 -13.56
C ILE A 83 8.61 -2.06 -13.17
N SER A 84 9.53 -2.92 -12.70
CA SER A 84 10.91 -2.55 -12.42
C SER A 84 11.75 -2.54 -13.69
N GLY A 85 11.55 -3.49 -14.61
CA GLY A 85 12.33 -3.57 -15.85
C GLY A 85 12.14 -2.38 -16.81
N GLU A 86 10.97 -1.74 -16.81
CA GLU A 86 10.72 -0.52 -17.58
C GLU A 86 10.77 0.76 -16.73
N ALA A 87 11.15 0.64 -15.46
CA ALA A 87 11.39 1.81 -14.61
C ALA A 87 12.62 2.58 -15.13
N PRO A 88 12.61 3.93 -15.04
CA PRO A 88 13.76 4.75 -15.43
C PRO A 88 14.95 4.50 -14.49
N ASP A 89 16.17 4.64 -15.00
CA ASP A 89 17.39 4.48 -14.20
C ASP A 89 17.48 5.50 -13.06
N ASN A 90 17.13 6.76 -13.34
CA ASN A 90 16.87 7.77 -12.30
C ASN A 90 15.38 8.04 -12.24
N GLY A 91 14.67 7.28 -11.40
CA GLY A 91 13.22 7.37 -11.39
C GLY A 91 12.55 6.56 -10.30
N VAL A 92 11.23 6.49 -10.44
CA VAL A 92 10.35 5.68 -9.60
C VAL A 92 9.15 5.24 -10.41
N SER A 93 8.69 4.01 -10.19
CA SER A 93 7.43 3.49 -10.73
C SER A 93 6.35 3.62 -9.66
N LEU A 94 5.42 4.57 -9.86
CA LEU A 94 4.25 4.70 -9.01
C LEU A 94 3.14 3.75 -9.50
N THR A 95 2.81 2.75 -8.69
CA THR A 95 1.97 1.60 -9.07
C THR A 95 0.71 1.49 -8.22
N ILE A 96 -0.43 1.23 -8.86
CA ILE A 96 -1.70 0.94 -8.19
C ILE A 96 -2.20 -0.43 -8.66
N ILE A 97 -2.57 -1.29 -7.71
CA ILE A 97 -3.06 -2.66 -7.98
C ILE A 97 -4.40 -2.86 -7.25
N PRO A 98 -5.43 -3.47 -7.87
CA PRO A 98 -6.70 -3.75 -7.20
C PRO A 98 -6.56 -4.85 -6.14
N ALA A 99 -7.12 -4.66 -4.95
CA ALA A 99 -7.14 -5.69 -3.92
C ALA A 99 -7.92 -6.93 -4.36
N ALA A 100 -7.59 -8.08 -3.75
CA ALA A 100 -8.17 -9.39 -4.05
C ALA A 100 -8.03 -9.88 -5.52
N SER A 101 -7.18 -9.23 -6.32
CA SER A 101 -6.92 -9.60 -7.71
C SER A 101 -5.85 -10.69 -7.84
N PRO A 102 -5.83 -11.47 -8.95
CA PRO A 102 -4.70 -12.35 -9.27
C PRO A 102 -3.36 -11.59 -9.37
N THR A 103 -3.42 -10.34 -9.80
CA THR A 103 -2.26 -9.45 -9.96
C THR A 103 -1.65 -9.09 -8.62
N LEU A 104 -2.45 -8.75 -7.62
CA LEU A 104 -1.95 -8.50 -6.27
C LEU A 104 -1.33 -9.76 -5.68
N ARG A 105 -2.00 -10.92 -5.80
CA ARG A 105 -1.45 -12.19 -5.27
C ARG A 105 -0.08 -12.49 -5.85
N ARG A 106 0.09 -12.30 -7.16
CA ARG A 106 1.36 -12.54 -7.83
C ARG A 106 2.42 -11.51 -7.45
N PHE A 107 2.07 -10.23 -7.45
CA PHE A 107 2.98 -9.16 -7.00
C PHE A 107 3.47 -9.44 -5.57
N ALA A 108 2.56 -9.79 -4.66
CA ALA A 108 2.89 -10.06 -3.26
C ALA A 108 3.87 -11.23 -3.09
N ALA A 109 3.78 -12.26 -3.94
CA ALA A 109 4.63 -13.44 -3.87
C ALA A 109 5.98 -13.27 -4.60
N GLU A 110 6.03 -12.45 -5.64
CA GLU A 110 7.16 -12.46 -6.58
C GLU A 110 7.93 -11.13 -6.66
N ALA A 111 7.38 -10.01 -6.18
CA ALA A 111 7.96 -8.68 -6.42
C ALA A 111 9.42 -8.53 -5.96
N ALA A 112 9.77 -9.11 -4.81
CA ALA A 112 11.14 -9.09 -4.30
C ALA A 112 12.14 -9.84 -5.18
N GLY A 113 11.68 -10.75 -6.05
CA GLY A 113 12.50 -11.52 -6.98
C GLY A 113 12.59 -10.94 -8.39
N TYR A 114 11.89 -9.84 -8.70
CA TYR A 114 11.98 -9.22 -10.01
C TYR A 114 13.35 -8.57 -10.23
N GLU A 115 13.80 -8.58 -11.49
CA GLU A 115 15.04 -7.93 -11.87
C GLU A 115 14.97 -6.43 -11.53
N GLU A 116 16.06 -5.89 -10.96
CA GLU A 116 16.18 -4.50 -10.51
C GLU A 116 15.16 -4.06 -9.43
N ALA A 117 14.40 -4.98 -8.81
CA ALA A 117 13.33 -4.63 -7.87
C ALA A 117 13.77 -3.71 -6.71
N PHE A 118 14.99 -3.88 -6.20
CA PHE A 118 15.56 -3.06 -5.12
C PHE A 118 16.50 -1.96 -5.60
N VAL A 119 16.74 -1.85 -6.91
CA VAL A 119 17.55 -0.80 -7.52
C VAL A 119 16.65 0.31 -8.06
N LYS A 120 15.54 -0.05 -8.70
CA LYS A 120 14.57 0.87 -9.30
C LYS A 120 13.30 0.89 -8.44
N PRO A 121 13.06 1.97 -7.67
CA PRO A 121 11.97 2.02 -6.71
C PRO A 121 10.61 1.78 -7.35
N THR A 122 9.86 0.82 -6.82
CA THR A 122 8.43 0.69 -7.05
C THR A 122 7.71 1.14 -5.79
N VAL A 123 6.82 2.11 -5.91
CA VAL A 123 6.06 2.67 -4.79
C VAL A 123 4.60 2.78 -5.16
N GLY A 124 3.70 2.84 -4.20
CA GLY A 124 2.28 3.07 -4.47
C GLY A 124 1.40 2.29 -3.51
N TRP A 125 0.26 1.81 -3.99
CA TRP A 125 -0.79 1.36 -3.08
C TRP A 125 -1.79 0.41 -3.71
N ILE A 126 -2.50 -0.31 -2.83
CA ILE A 126 -3.52 -1.27 -3.22
C ILE A 126 -4.90 -0.63 -3.16
N ALA A 127 -5.60 -0.59 -4.29
CA ALA A 127 -6.95 -0.06 -4.39
C ALA A 127 -7.95 -0.93 -3.62
N GLY A 128 -8.96 -0.29 -3.05
CA GLY A 128 -9.98 -0.91 -2.21
C GLY A 128 -11.38 -0.38 -2.53
N VAL A 129 -12.32 -0.69 -1.63
CA VAL A 129 -13.71 -0.21 -1.67
C VAL A 129 -14.11 0.25 -0.27
N HIS A 130 -15.31 0.82 -0.11
CA HIS A 130 -15.82 1.04 1.24
C HIS A 130 -15.97 -0.31 1.95
N LEU A 131 -15.67 -0.39 3.24
CA LEU A 131 -15.64 -1.66 3.97
C LEU A 131 -17.01 -2.34 4.04
N SER A 132 -18.11 -1.57 3.99
CA SER A 132 -19.47 -2.12 3.89
C SER A 132 -19.77 -2.82 2.56
N GLU A 133 -18.91 -2.63 1.56
CA GLU A 133 -19.04 -3.20 0.21
C GLU A 133 -18.11 -4.39 -0.03
N LEU A 134 -17.31 -4.78 0.97
CA LEU A 134 -16.43 -5.95 0.88
C LEU A 134 -17.20 -7.20 0.47
N GLY A 135 -16.64 -7.93 -0.51
CA GLY A 135 -17.25 -9.13 -1.09
C GLY A 135 -18.45 -8.86 -2.02
N ARG A 136 -18.87 -7.60 -2.19
CA ARG A 136 -19.96 -7.20 -3.08
C ARG A 136 -19.47 -6.37 -4.26
N VAL A 137 -18.51 -5.48 -4.02
CA VAL A 137 -17.90 -4.62 -5.03
C VAL A 137 -16.43 -4.95 -5.14
N THR A 138 -15.95 -5.12 -6.36
CA THR A 138 -14.53 -5.32 -6.70
C THR A 138 -13.79 -3.98 -6.68
N PRO A 139 -12.56 -3.90 -6.14
CA PRO A 139 -11.70 -2.74 -6.35
C PRO A 139 -11.29 -2.60 -7.81
N LYS A 140 -11.14 -1.36 -8.30
CA LYS A 140 -10.68 -1.07 -9.68
C LYS A 140 -9.46 -0.16 -9.67
N VAL A 141 -8.70 -0.27 -10.75
CA VAL A 141 -7.66 0.69 -11.12
C VAL A 141 -7.94 1.26 -12.51
N TYR A 142 -7.46 2.46 -12.77
CA TYR A 142 -7.77 3.24 -13.96
C TYR A 142 -6.48 3.62 -14.66
N ASP A 143 -6.41 3.31 -15.96
CA ASP A 143 -5.49 3.95 -16.89
C ASP A 143 -6.23 5.10 -17.58
N GLY A 144 -6.07 6.30 -17.03
CA GLY A 144 -6.68 7.51 -17.55
C GLY A 144 -6.20 7.86 -18.95
N SER A 145 -5.04 7.36 -19.38
CA SER A 145 -4.51 7.64 -20.72
C SER A 145 -5.26 6.91 -21.82
N THR A 146 -5.86 5.77 -21.49
CA THR A 146 -6.72 4.98 -22.39
C THR A 146 -8.20 5.10 -22.04
N GLY A 147 -8.53 5.62 -20.86
CA GLY A 147 -9.89 5.67 -20.32
C GLY A 147 -10.40 4.30 -19.87
N GLN A 148 -9.51 3.31 -19.73
CA GLN A 148 -9.87 1.95 -19.33
C GLN A 148 -9.75 1.77 -17.81
N LYS A 149 -10.61 0.92 -17.26
CA LYS A 149 -10.53 0.45 -15.87
C LYS A 149 -10.38 -1.07 -15.81
N TYR A 150 -9.66 -1.55 -14.81
CA TYR A 150 -9.29 -2.97 -14.67
C TYR A 150 -9.49 -3.47 -13.24
N GLU A 151 -9.74 -4.77 -13.12
CA GLU A 151 -9.84 -5.49 -11.84
C GLU A 151 -8.63 -6.43 -11.62
N ASP A 152 -7.76 -6.54 -12.62
CA ASP A 152 -6.69 -7.54 -12.73
C ASP A 152 -5.42 -7.01 -13.39
N ARG A 153 -5.18 -5.69 -13.34
CA ARG A 153 -3.92 -5.08 -13.81
C ARG A 153 -3.28 -4.21 -12.75
N ALA A 154 -1.97 -4.06 -12.83
CA ALA A 154 -1.26 -2.98 -12.19
C ALA A 154 -1.25 -1.79 -13.15
N VAL A 155 -1.69 -0.62 -12.72
CA VAL A 155 -1.54 0.62 -13.51
C VAL A 155 -0.41 1.43 -12.91
N VAL A 156 0.50 1.90 -13.76
CA VAL A 156 1.81 2.42 -13.37
C VAL A 156 2.07 3.75 -14.05
N ALA A 157 2.56 4.72 -13.28
CA ALA A 157 3.20 5.92 -13.77
C ALA A 157 4.72 5.75 -13.56
N HIS A 158 5.46 5.54 -14.64
CA HIS A 158 6.92 5.56 -14.62
C HIS A 158 7.40 7.02 -14.66
N LEU A 159 8.00 7.48 -13.56
CA LEU A 159 8.49 8.85 -13.41
C LEU A 159 10.01 8.87 -13.59
N ALA A 160 10.48 9.36 -14.73
CA ALA A 160 11.89 9.67 -14.94
C ALA A 160 12.16 11.03 -14.34
N LEU A 161 12.91 11.06 -13.23
CA LEU A 161 13.16 12.29 -12.48
C LEU A 161 14.11 13.20 -13.24
N SER A 162 13.92 14.51 -13.03
CA SER A 162 14.82 15.53 -13.56
C SER A 162 16.23 15.37 -12.98
N GLU A 163 17.25 15.82 -13.72
CA GLU A 163 18.65 15.72 -13.29
C GLU A 163 18.87 16.35 -11.91
N GLY A 164 19.70 15.71 -11.08
CA GLY A 164 20.01 16.14 -9.72
C GLY A 164 18.94 15.82 -8.68
N ARG A 165 17.86 15.13 -9.05
CA ARG A 165 16.83 14.67 -8.11
C ARG A 165 16.88 13.17 -7.87
N LEU A 166 16.50 12.75 -6.66
CA LEU A 166 16.48 11.36 -6.22
C LEU A 166 15.11 10.98 -5.62
N ALA A 167 14.63 9.78 -5.93
CA ALA A 167 13.49 9.18 -5.25
C ALA A 167 13.92 8.53 -3.93
N LEU A 168 13.27 8.91 -2.83
CA LEU A 168 13.42 8.30 -1.51
C LEU A 168 12.10 7.69 -1.07
N VAL A 169 12.08 6.39 -0.83
CA VAL A 169 10.91 5.67 -0.30
C VAL A 169 11.09 5.50 1.20
N GLU A 170 10.22 6.15 1.97
CA GLU A 170 10.20 6.05 3.42
C GLU A 170 9.04 5.16 3.87
N ILE A 171 9.36 4.09 4.59
CA ILE A 171 8.38 3.19 5.20
C ILE A 171 8.35 3.50 6.70
N VAL A 172 7.17 3.85 7.21
CA VAL A 172 6.90 4.05 8.63
C VAL A 172 6.15 2.83 9.13
N ASN A 173 6.86 1.95 9.83
CA ASN A 173 6.29 0.81 10.53
C ASN A 173 6.22 1.12 12.03
N LEU A 174 5.02 1.02 12.62
CA LEU A 174 4.83 1.24 14.06
C LEU A 174 5.13 -0.01 14.91
N PHE A 175 5.27 -1.17 14.26
CA PHE A 175 5.36 -2.44 14.93
C PHE A 175 6.81 -2.90 15.06
N GLU A 176 7.15 -3.33 16.27
CA GLU A 176 8.40 -4.00 16.59
C GLU A 176 8.10 -5.45 17.00
N PRO A 177 9.02 -6.41 16.77
CA PRO A 177 8.87 -7.76 17.29
C PRO A 177 8.79 -7.75 18.83
N ASP A 178 7.93 -8.59 19.40
CA ASP A 178 7.74 -8.72 20.85
C ASP A 178 8.94 -9.39 21.56
N GLY A 179 9.90 -9.92 20.80
CA GLY A 179 11.06 -10.64 21.31
C GLY A 179 10.73 -12.02 21.88
N GLY A 180 9.51 -12.50 21.67
CA GLY A 180 9.04 -13.83 22.07
C GLY A 180 9.42 -14.89 21.04
N ASP A 181 8.53 -15.87 20.87
CA ASP A 181 8.75 -17.02 19.99
C ASP A 181 9.10 -16.62 18.56
N VAL A 182 9.97 -17.43 17.93
CA VAL A 182 10.32 -17.33 16.51
C VAL A 182 9.41 -18.25 15.70
N LEU A 183 8.67 -17.66 14.76
CA LEU A 183 7.85 -18.37 13.78
C LEU A 183 8.63 -18.50 12.47
N ARG A 184 8.63 -19.70 11.88
CA ARG A 184 9.20 -19.97 10.55
C ARG A 184 8.22 -20.76 9.69
N PHE A 185 8.21 -20.46 8.40
CA PHE A 185 7.31 -21.06 7.42
C PHE A 185 8.11 -21.85 6.39
N GLY A 186 7.60 -23.01 5.98
CA GLY A 186 8.30 -23.91 5.05
C GLY A 186 8.06 -23.58 3.58
N GLU A 187 7.02 -22.81 3.29
CA GLU A 187 6.55 -22.49 1.94
C GLU A 187 6.01 -21.06 1.88
N VAL A 188 6.00 -20.49 0.67
CA VAL A 188 5.43 -19.16 0.43
C VAL A 188 3.91 -19.29 0.43
N GLY A 189 3.20 -18.43 1.17
CA GLY A 189 1.74 -18.45 1.13
C GLY A 189 1.06 -17.47 2.08
N ASP A 190 -0.16 -17.09 1.74
CA ASP A 190 -1.06 -16.23 2.51
C ASP A 190 -2.16 -17.02 3.26
N ARG A 191 -2.20 -18.34 3.08
CA ARG A 191 -3.07 -19.26 3.82
C ARG A 191 -2.23 -20.36 4.45
N VAL A 192 -2.08 -20.30 5.77
CA VAL A 192 -1.14 -21.15 6.51
C VAL A 192 -1.88 -22.06 7.48
N GLN A 193 -1.64 -23.36 7.38
CA GLN A 193 -2.14 -24.35 8.35
C GLN A 193 -1.15 -24.57 9.48
N THR A 194 0.10 -24.83 9.14
CA THR A 194 1.16 -25.18 10.09
C THR A 194 2.40 -24.32 9.89
N CYS A 195 3.13 -24.07 10.97
CA CYS A 195 4.44 -23.42 10.94
C CYS A 195 5.35 -24.04 12.01
N LEU A 196 6.62 -23.64 12.03
CA LEU A 196 7.52 -23.94 13.13
C LEU A 196 7.45 -22.80 14.15
N VAL A 197 7.23 -23.12 15.43
CA VAL A 197 7.38 -22.18 16.56
C VAL A 197 8.55 -22.68 17.39
N ASN A 198 9.64 -21.90 17.45
CA ASN A 198 10.89 -22.28 18.12
C ASN A 198 11.43 -23.67 17.68
N GLY A 199 11.16 -24.07 16.43
CA GLY A 199 11.58 -25.34 15.85
C GLY A 199 10.55 -26.48 15.98
N GLU A 200 9.47 -26.31 16.73
CA GLU A 200 8.40 -27.31 16.84
C GLU A 200 7.28 -27.05 15.84
N THR A 201 6.80 -28.10 15.16
CA THR A 201 5.67 -27.98 14.23
C THR A 201 4.37 -27.80 14.99
N VAL A 202 3.67 -26.70 14.72
CA VAL A 202 2.39 -26.36 15.34
C VAL A 202 1.34 -26.00 14.30
N ARG A 203 0.07 -26.17 14.65
CA ARG A 203 -1.06 -25.54 13.94
C ARG A 203 -1.04 -24.05 14.24
N LEU A 204 -0.86 -23.21 13.22
CA LEU A 204 -0.73 -21.76 13.42
C LEU A 204 -2.00 -21.18 14.06
N ALA A 205 -3.18 -21.66 13.68
CA ALA A 205 -4.44 -21.17 14.22
C ALA A 205 -4.55 -21.38 15.75
N ASP A 206 -4.05 -22.50 16.26
CA ASP A 206 -4.08 -22.82 17.69
C ASP A 206 -3.07 -21.96 18.45
N TYR A 207 -1.88 -21.77 17.88
CA TYR A 207 -0.86 -20.87 18.44
C TYR A 207 -1.36 -19.42 18.53
N ILE A 208 -1.97 -18.89 17.46
CA ILE A 208 -2.52 -17.53 17.45
C ILE A 208 -3.62 -17.37 18.50
N ARG A 209 -4.48 -18.38 18.68
CA ARG A 209 -5.52 -18.37 19.73
C ARG A 209 -4.93 -18.47 21.13
N SER A 210 -3.94 -19.34 21.36
CA SER A 210 -3.32 -19.50 22.68
C SER A 210 -2.57 -18.23 23.11
N ARG A 211 -2.07 -17.45 22.15
CA ARG A 211 -1.46 -16.14 22.38
C ARG A 211 -2.49 -15.00 22.52
N GLY A 212 -3.78 -15.27 22.38
CA GLY A 212 -4.86 -14.27 22.49
C GLY A 212 -4.99 -13.34 21.28
N LEU A 213 -4.39 -13.70 20.13
CA LEU A 213 -4.24 -12.83 18.96
C LEU A 213 -5.32 -13.00 17.91
N ALA A 214 -6.37 -13.77 18.21
CA ALA A 214 -7.46 -14.07 17.28
C ALA A 214 -8.24 -12.83 16.80
N HIS A 215 -8.10 -11.70 17.49
CA HIS A 215 -8.66 -10.41 17.08
C HIS A 215 -7.98 -9.79 15.84
N GLY A 216 -6.82 -10.30 15.42
CA GLY A 216 -6.15 -9.93 14.16
C GLY A 216 -5.53 -8.53 14.08
N ARG A 217 -5.40 -7.82 15.21
CA ARG A 217 -4.91 -6.42 15.24
C ARG A 217 -3.39 -6.31 15.22
N LEU A 218 -2.69 -7.34 15.69
CA LEU A 218 -1.23 -7.37 15.73
C LEU A 218 -0.73 -8.23 14.57
N PRO A 219 0.14 -7.68 13.70
CA PRO A 219 0.74 -8.46 12.62
C PRO A 219 1.83 -9.39 13.16
N LEU A 220 2.25 -10.32 12.30
CA LEU A 220 3.58 -10.90 12.41
C LEU A 220 4.60 -9.91 11.83
N VAL A 221 5.77 -9.78 12.44
CA VAL A 221 6.88 -8.94 11.97
C VAL A 221 7.99 -9.87 11.49
N GLY A 222 8.24 -9.88 10.19
CA GLY A 222 9.31 -10.63 9.56
C GLY A 222 10.60 -9.80 9.47
N ASP A 223 11.74 -10.45 9.72
CA ASP A 223 13.08 -9.85 9.56
C ASP A 223 13.66 -10.16 8.16
N PHE A 224 13.64 -9.16 7.28
CA PHE A 224 14.22 -9.21 5.94
C PHE A 224 15.57 -8.51 5.94
N ALA A 225 16.58 -9.17 6.52
CA ALA A 225 17.96 -8.66 6.62
C ALA A 225 18.06 -7.30 7.34
N GLY A 226 17.35 -7.17 8.45
CA GLY A 226 17.25 -5.98 9.29
C GLY A 226 16.05 -5.08 8.99
N ALA A 227 15.32 -5.33 7.89
CA ALA A 227 14.08 -4.62 7.58
C ALA A 227 12.87 -5.37 8.18
N HIS A 228 12.14 -4.71 9.07
CA HIS A 228 10.91 -5.25 9.67
C HIS A 228 9.70 -5.05 8.77
N ILE A 229 9.15 -6.15 8.24
CA ILE A 229 7.99 -6.14 7.34
C ILE A 229 6.84 -6.90 7.99
N ASN A 230 5.66 -6.29 7.98
CA ASN A 230 4.48 -6.85 8.61
C ASN A 230 3.76 -7.84 7.68
N VAL A 231 3.26 -8.91 8.27
CA VAL A 231 2.28 -9.81 7.68
C VAL A 231 1.03 -9.80 8.57
N SER A 232 0.00 -9.08 8.13
CA SER A 232 -1.21 -8.88 8.93
C SER A 232 -2.15 -10.08 8.85
N LEU A 233 -2.79 -10.39 9.97
CA LEU A 233 -3.78 -11.47 10.06
C LEU A 233 -5.10 -11.02 9.44
N GLN A 234 -5.61 -11.77 8.47
CA GLN A 234 -6.93 -11.52 7.86
C GLN A 234 -8.03 -12.31 8.59
N THR A 235 -7.82 -13.59 8.83
CA THR A 235 -8.81 -14.45 9.49
C THR A 235 -8.13 -15.63 10.18
N VAL A 236 -8.51 -15.91 11.43
CA VAL A 236 -8.07 -17.09 12.18
C VAL A 236 -9.17 -18.15 12.11
N GLY A 237 -9.16 -18.94 11.04
CA GLY A 237 -10.10 -20.05 10.83
C GLY A 237 -9.76 -21.26 11.70
N GLU A 238 -10.63 -22.27 11.72
CA GLU A 238 -10.47 -23.46 12.58
C GLU A 238 -9.11 -24.16 12.37
N ASP A 239 -8.79 -24.46 11.10
CA ASP A 239 -7.59 -25.22 10.72
C ASP A 239 -6.48 -24.40 10.03
N SER A 240 -6.76 -23.14 9.70
CA SER A 240 -5.82 -22.30 8.95
C SER A 240 -5.99 -20.83 9.27
N VAL A 241 -4.90 -20.08 9.14
CA VAL A 241 -4.90 -18.63 9.21
C VAL A 241 -4.72 -18.06 7.81
N SER A 242 -5.60 -17.14 7.43
CA SER A 242 -5.46 -16.31 6.24
C SER A 242 -4.77 -14.99 6.61
N LEU A 243 -3.88 -14.54 5.74
CA LEU A 243 -3.00 -13.38 5.90
C LEU A 243 -3.23 -12.39 4.75
N TYR A 244 -2.97 -11.10 4.99
CA TYR A 244 -3.10 -10.07 3.95
C TYR A 244 -1.90 -10.01 2.99
N ALA A 245 -0.77 -10.60 3.39
CA ALA A 245 0.44 -10.77 2.59
C ALA A 245 1.00 -12.18 2.83
N PRO A 246 1.77 -12.75 1.89
CA PRO A 246 2.36 -14.06 2.08
C PRO A 246 3.48 -14.02 3.12
N VAL A 247 3.66 -15.14 3.82
CA VAL A 247 4.91 -15.46 4.53
C VAL A 247 5.89 -16.12 3.57
N PHE A 248 7.18 -16.09 3.92
CA PHE A 248 8.27 -16.60 3.10
C PHE A 248 9.18 -17.55 3.89
N PRO A 249 9.70 -18.63 3.26
CA PRO A 249 10.76 -19.45 3.84
C PRO A 249 12.05 -18.66 4.08
N GLY A 250 12.79 -19.06 5.12
CA GLY A 250 14.08 -18.45 5.47
C GLY A 250 13.97 -17.08 6.15
N VAL A 251 12.76 -16.62 6.47
CA VAL A 251 12.51 -15.40 7.24
C VAL A 251 12.05 -15.78 8.65
N ASP A 252 12.64 -15.12 9.64
CA ASP A 252 12.24 -15.23 11.03
C ASP A 252 11.11 -14.22 11.31
N TYR A 253 9.99 -14.71 11.81
CA TYR A 253 8.83 -13.89 12.17
C TYR A 253 8.60 -13.90 13.67
N HIS A 254 8.16 -12.77 14.20
CA HIS A 254 7.71 -12.62 15.59
C HIS A 254 6.32 -12.01 15.63
N VAL A 255 5.60 -12.18 16.74
CA VAL A 255 4.39 -11.39 16.98
C VAL A 255 4.80 -9.94 17.27
N ALA A 256 4.04 -8.97 16.78
CA ALA A 256 4.29 -7.57 17.08
C ALA A 256 3.98 -7.19 18.54
N LYS A 257 4.74 -6.24 19.11
CA LYS A 257 4.34 -5.51 20.31
C LYS A 257 3.02 -4.73 20.06
N PRO A 258 2.16 -4.58 21.07
CA PRO A 258 0.98 -3.73 20.95
C PRO A 258 1.37 -2.26 20.81
N VAL A 259 0.54 -1.53 20.04
CA VAL A 259 0.60 -0.07 19.91
C VAL A 259 -0.71 0.48 20.45
N ASP A 260 -0.65 1.28 21.52
CA ASP A 260 -1.85 1.74 22.22
C ASP A 260 -2.55 2.90 21.51
N ASP A 261 -1.79 3.96 21.16
CA ASP A 261 -2.29 5.13 20.45
C ASP A 261 -1.57 5.28 19.10
N TYR A 262 -2.21 4.78 18.05
CA TYR A 262 -1.66 4.83 16.69
C TYR A 262 -1.46 6.27 16.22
N ALA A 263 -2.38 7.18 16.55
CA ALA A 263 -2.29 8.56 16.08
C ALA A 263 -1.09 9.27 16.75
N ALA A 264 -0.87 9.04 18.05
CA ALA A 264 0.31 9.55 18.74
C ALA A 264 1.60 8.89 18.25
N ALA A 265 1.59 7.57 18.02
CA ALA A 265 2.74 6.84 17.51
C ALA A 265 3.15 7.32 16.11
N PHE A 266 2.19 7.54 15.19
CA PHE A 266 2.48 8.14 13.89
C PHE A 266 2.99 9.58 14.01
N ARG A 267 2.37 10.43 14.84
CA ARG A 267 2.86 11.80 15.07
C ARG A 267 4.31 11.79 15.56
N ALA A 268 4.66 10.92 16.49
CA ALA A 268 6.02 10.77 16.99
C ALA A 268 6.97 10.27 15.89
N ALA A 269 6.57 9.25 15.14
CA ALA A 269 7.37 8.68 14.06
C ALA A 269 7.61 9.66 12.90
N LEU A 270 6.66 10.56 12.63
CA LEU A 270 6.73 11.57 11.56
C LEU A 270 7.43 12.85 12.02
N ALA A 271 7.32 13.25 13.29
CA ALA A 271 7.97 14.45 13.81
C ALA A 271 9.51 14.42 13.69
N GLY A 272 10.11 13.23 13.71
CA GLY A 272 11.56 13.04 13.53
C GLY A 272 12.02 12.97 12.07
N ARG A 273 11.10 13.09 11.09
CA ARG A 273 11.40 12.88 9.67
C ARG A 273 11.33 14.20 8.91
N GLN A 274 12.21 14.34 7.92
CA GLN A 274 12.11 15.42 6.96
C GLN A 274 11.04 15.04 5.93
N LEU A 275 10.00 15.84 5.79
CA LEU A 275 8.92 15.59 4.83
C LEU A 275 8.98 16.53 3.62
N ASP A 276 10.01 17.40 3.57
CA ASP A 276 10.27 18.23 2.40
C ASP A 276 10.46 17.37 1.15
N GLY A 277 9.82 17.77 0.06
CA GLY A 277 9.82 17.00 -1.17
C GLY A 277 8.88 15.79 -1.17
N ALA A 278 8.01 15.63 -0.16
CA ALA A 278 6.97 14.59 -0.18
C ALA A 278 6.06 14.77 -1.41
N VAL A 279 6.09 13.78 -2.28
CA VAL A 279 5.30 13.71 -3.51
C VAL A 279 3.99 12.99 -3.26
N MET A 280 4.03 11.88 -2.53
CA MET A 280 2.88 11.03 -2.25
C MET A 280 3.03 10.42 -0.86
N SER A 281 1.91 10.14 -0.21
CA SER A 281 1.87 9.16 0.87
C SER A 281 0.65 8.24 0.75
N CYS A 282 0.70 7.08 1.39
CA CYS A 282 -0.47 6.23 1.60
C CYS A 282 -0.34 5.49 2.95
N ASN A 283 -1.47 5.12 3.55
CA ASN A 283 -1.52 4.50 4.87
C ASN A 283 -2.46 3.28 4.86
N CYS A 284 -2.11 2.19 5.52
CA CYS A 284 -2.95 1.00 5.53
C CYS A 284 -4.34 1.25 6.11
N ILE A 285 -5.37 0.66 5.49
CA ILE A 285 -6.73 0.61 6.02
C ILE A 285 -6.78 -0.04 7.40
N LEU A 286 -5.88 -0.99 7.68
CA LEU A 286 -5.79 -1.63 8.99
C LEU A 286 -5.32 -0.63 10.07
N ASN A 287 -4.44 0.30 9.74
CA ASN A 287 -4.05 1.36 10.68
C ASN A 287 -5.21 2.34 10.92
N PHE A 288 -5.95 2.69 9.87
CA PHE A 288 -7.13 3.54 10.00
C PHE A 288 -8.20 2.93 10.90
N LEU A 289 -8.47 1.63 10.75
CA LEU A 289 -9.47 0.93 11.55
C LEU A 289 -8.98 0.65 12.97
N PHE A 290 -7.82 0.02 13.11
CA PHE A 290 -7.32 -0.40 14.42
C PHE A 290 -6.80 0.76 15.26
N GLY A 291 -6.36 1.84 14.62
CA GLY A 291 -5.99 3.10 15.27
C GLY A 291 -7.16 4.07 15.45
N GLU A 292 -8.34 3.73 14.92
CA GLU A 292 -9.53 4.60 14.89
C GLU A 292 -9.16 6.02 14.41
N LEU A 293 -8.53 6.10 13.24
CA LEU A 293 -7.91 7.35 12.75
C LEU A 293 -8.90 8.35 12.16
N GLU A 294 -10.17 7.98 12.02
CA GLU A 294 -11.22 8.92 11.60
C GLU A 294 -11.29 10.13 12.55
N GLY A 295 -11.20 11.33 11.99
CA GLY A 295 -11.14 12.60 12.74
C GLY A 295 -9.83 12.84 13.50
N LYS A 296 -8.81 11.96 13.39
CA LYS A 296 -7.52 12.12 14.08
C LYS A 296 -6.42 12.48 13.09
N ALA A 297 -5.77 13.63 13.30
CA ALA A 297 -4.57 14.00 12.56
C ALA A 297 -3.34 13.22 13.02
N ILE A 298 -2.57 12.71 12.05
CA ILE A 298 -1.28 12.03 12.28
C ILE A 298 -0.07 12.91 11.95
N GLY A 299 -0.31 14.09 11.37
CA GLY A 299 0.69 15.11 11.07
C GLY A 299 1.46 14.89 9.77
N GLY A 300 1.82 15.99 9.09
CA GLY A 300 2.87 16.05 8.07
C GLY A 300 2.63 15.37 6.71
N VAL A 301 1.65 14.47 6.59
CA VAL A 301 1.38 13.73 5.35
C VAL A 301 -0.11 13.60 5.05
N GLN A 302 -0.44 13.65 3.76
CA GLN A 302 -1.80 13.49 3.25
C GLN A 302 -1.79 12.47 2.10
N GLY A 303 -2.86 11.70 1.97
CA GLY A 303 -2.95 10.66 0.96
C GLY A 303 -4.09 9.67 1.19
N PRO A 304 -4.30 8.73 0.25
CA PRO A 304 -5.28 7.67 0.44
C PRO A 304 -4.91 6.73 1.57
N VAL A 305 -5.94 6.16 2.19
CA VAL A 305 -5.85 5.07 3.15
C VAL A 305 -6.25 3.78 2.44
N THR A 306 -5.33 2.87 2.21
CA THR A 306 -5.38 1.88 1.13
C THR A 306 -5.38 0.44 1.65
N PHE A 307 -5.70 -0.54 0.82
CA PHE A 307 -5.82 -1.95 1.25
C PHE A 307 -4.47 -2.67 1.38
N GLY A 308 -3.40 -1.89 1.45
CA GLY A 308 -2.01 -2.29 1.35
C GLY A 308 -1.20 -1.18 0.69
N GLU A 309 0.10 -1.23 0.90
CA GLU A 309 1.05 -0.24 0.42
C GLU A 309 2.12 -0.95 -0.39
N ILE A 310 2.74 -0.22 -1.31
CA ILE A 310 3.86 -0.72 -2.10
C ILE A 310 5.07 0.15 -1.74
N GLY A 311 6.09 -0.50 -1.20
CA GLY A 311 7.43 0.05 -1.02
C GLY A 311 8.41 -1.05 -1.41
N TYR A 312 8.74 -1.12 -2.69
CA TYR A 312 9.44 -2.22 -3.39
C TYR A 312 8.63 -3.52 -3.48
N GLN A 313 7.99 -3.92 -2.40
CA GLN A 313 7.10 -5.09 -2.30
C GLN A 313 5.79 -4.71 -1.59
N LEU A 314 4.86 -5.67 -1.48
CA LEU A 314 3.62 -5.47 -0.71
C LEU A 314 3.93 -5.29 0.77
N LEU A 315 3.36 -4.26 1.37
CA LEU A 315 3.42 -3.96 2.79
C LEU A 315 2.00 -3.90 3.38
N ASN A 316 1.89 -4.19 4.68
CA ASN A 316 0.65 -4.05 5.43
C ASN A 316 0.90 -3.29 6.74
N GLN A 317 -0.11 -2.61 7.26
CA GLN A 317 -0.02 -1.88 8.54
C GLN A 317 1.20 -0.93 8.61
N THR A 318 1.48 -0.22 7.53
CA THR A 318 2.54 0.80 7.49
C THR A 318 1.98 2.15 7.03
N LEU A 319 2.88 3.11 6.87
CA LEU A 319 2.63 4.30 6.08
C LEU A 319 3.83 4.46 5.16
N VAL A 320 3.57 4.65 3.87
CA VAL A 320 4.63 4.85 2.87
C VAL A 320 4.60 6.29 2.40
N VAL A 321 5.77 6.94 2.35
CA VAL A 321 5.97 8.27 1.77
C VAL A 321 6.98 8.15 0.63
N LEU A 322 6.63 8.68 -0.54
CA LEU A 322 7.59 8.96 -1.59
C LEU A 322 8.04 10.41 -1.45
N ARG A 323 9.35 10.62 -1.31
CA ARG A 323 9.98 11.94 -1.41
C ARG A 323 10.82 12.02 -2.67
N VAL A 324 10.86 13.21 -3.26
CA VAL A 324 11.81 13.58 -4.30
C VAL A 324 12.62 14.76 -3.80
N VAL A 325 13.92 14.54 -3.65
CA VAL A 325 14.88 15.52 -3.10
C VAL A 325 15.91 15.93 -4.13
#